data_AF-T2ASQ7-F1
#
_entry.id   AF-T2ASQ7-F1
#
_cell.length_a   1.000
_cell.length_b   1.000
_cell.length_c   1.000
_cell.angle_alpha   90.00
_cell.angle_beta   90.00
_cell.angle_gamma   90.00
#
_symmetry.space_group_name_H-M   'P 1'
#
loop_
_entity.id
_entity.type
_entity.pdbx_description
1 polymer ?
#
loop_
_entity_poly.entity_id
_entity_poly.type
_entity_poly.pdbx_seq_one_letter_code
_entity_poly.pdbx_strand_id
1 'polypeptide(L)'
;GAAITNIQIDGVLHEFSTVKGVREDVAQIILNIKGLALKMYGDEEKTLEIDITGPATVTAGDIIVDSDVEILNKDMYICNVSEGASFHARLTVKPGRGYVQADENKKEDMPIGVLPVDSIYTPVRRVNYQVENTRVGRRDDFDKLTMEIWTDGSIEPLEAMSLAAKIMTEHLDIFVNLTDEAKNAEIMVEKEETQKEKMLEM
;
A
#
# COMPACT_ATOMS: atom_id res chain seq x y z
N GLY A 1 4.64 -2.33 -2.75
CA GLY A 1 3.24 -2.79 -2.85
C GLY A 1 2.81 -2.76 -4.29
N ALA A 2 1.51 -2.82 -4.54
CA ALA A 2 0.92 -2.76 -5.87
C ALA A 2 -0.16 -1.69 -5.90
N ALA A 3 -0.27 -0.96 -7.02
CA ALA A 3 -1.27 0.08 -7.17
C ALA A 3 -1.70 0.24 -8.64
N ILE A 4 -2.88 0.80 -8.82
CA ILE A 4 -3.38 1.18 -10.14
C ILE A 4 -2.65 2.44 -10.60
N THR A 5 -2.22 2.41 -11.85
CA THR A 5 -1.49 3.49 -12.53
C THR A 5 -2.35 4.20 -13.55
N ASN A 6 -3.20 3.45 -14.25
CA ASN A 6 -4.04 3.94 -15.32
C ASN A 6 -5.41 3.27 -15.28
N ILE A 7 -6.42 4.01 -15.70
CA ILE A 7 -7.81 3.56 -15.81
C ILE A 7 -8.31 3.95 -17.19
N GLN A 8 -8.94 3.03 -17.89
CA GLN A 8 -9.62 3.30 -19.15
C GLN A 8 -11.07 2.86 -19.03
N ILE A 9 -12.00 3.78 -19.24
CA ILE A 9 -13.45 3.50 -19.17
C ILE A 9 -14.04 3.70 -20.57
N ASP A 10 -14.89 2.78 -21.00
CA ASP A 10 -15.48 2.86 -22.33
C ASP A 10 -16.34 4.11 -22.50
N GLY A 11 -16.12 4.82 -23.61
CA GLY A 11 -16.84 6.07 -23.92
C GLY A 11 -16.40 7.30 -23.12
N VAL A 12 -15.39 7.17 -22.25
CA VAL A 12 -14.82 8.26 -21.47
C VAL A 12 -13.52 8.75 -22.11
N LEU A 13 -13.42 10.06 -22.33
CA LEU A 13 -12.23 10.69 -22.90
C LEU A 13 -11.38 11.41 -21.85
N HIS A 14 -12.00 11.86 -20.76
CA HIS A 14 -11.34 12.62 -19.69
C HIS A 14 -12.05 12.39 -18.34
N GLU A 15 -11.34 12.71 -17.26
CA GLU A 15 -11.69 12.47 -15.87
C GLU A 15 -12.89 13.28 -15.36
N PHE A 16 -13.21 14.41 -16.00
CA PHE A 16 -14.36 15.27 -15.64
C PHE A 16 -15.67 14.90 -16.32
N SER A 17 -15.76 13.71 -16.92
CA SER A 17 -16.94 13.25 -17.64
C SER A 17 -17.86 12.38 -16.78
N THR A 18 -19.02 12.05 -17.33
CA THR A 18 -19.98 11.12 -16.73
C THR A 18 -20.09 9.88 -17.60
N VAL A 19 -20.40 8.74 -16.98
CA VAL A 19 -20.66 7.49 -17.70
C VAL A 19 -22.17 7.29 -17.80
N LYS A 20 -22.69 7.17 -19.02
CA LYS A 20 -24.14 7.05 -19.25
C LYS A 20 -24.68 5.79 -18.56
N GLY A 21 -25.66 5.97 -17.68
CA GLY A 21 -26.29 4.86 -16.96
C GLY A 21 -25.55 4.39 -15.72
N VAL A 22 -24.46 5.07 -15.33
CA VAL A 22 -23.79 4.89 -14.05
C VAL A 22 -24.13 6.08 -13.15
N ARG A 23 -24.33 5.83 -11.86
CA ARG A 23 -24.73 6.86 -10.90
C ARG A 23 -23.59 7.84 -10.57
N GLU A 24 -22.38 7.33 -10.42
CA GLU A 24 -21.17 8.09 -10.11
C GLU A 24 -20.57 8.76 -11.35
N ASP A 25 -19.92 9.90 -11.16
CA ASP A 25 -19.06 10.49 -12.19
C ASP A 25 -17.69 9.79 -12.25
N VAL A 26 -16.91 10.08 -13.30
CA VAL A 26 -15.61 9.44 -13.50
C VAL A 26 -14.63 9.77 -12.37
N ALA A 27 -14.67 10.98 -11.83
CA ALA A 27 -13.80 11.39 -10.73
C ALA A 27 -14.06 10.58 -9.45
N GLN A 28 -15.33 10.35 -9.11
CA GLN A 28 -15.74 9.53 -7.98
C GLN A 28 -15.38 8.05 -8.19
N ILE A 29 -15.53 7.53 -9.41
CA ILE A 29 -15.10 6.17 -9.76
C ILE A 29 -13.58 6.04 -9.57
N ILE A 30 -12.79 6.99 -10.09
CA ILE A 30 -11.33 7.03 -9.89
C ILE A 30 -10.99 7.04 -8.40
N LEU A 31 -11.68 7.86 -7.60
CA LEU A 31 -11.43 7.97 -6.16
C LEU A 31 -11.72 6.65 -5.44
N ASN A 32 -12.83 5.99 -5.78
CA ASN A 32 -13.18 4.69 -5.22
C ASN A 32 -12.11 3.65 -5.61
N ILE A 33 -11.71 3.60 -6.88
CA ILE A 33 -10.68 2.66 -7.38
C ILE A 33 -9.32 2.87 -6.68
N LYS A 34 -8.93 4.10 -6.32
CA LYS A 34 -7.72 4.35 -5.51
C LYS A 34 -7.77 3.72 -4.11
N GLY A 35 -8.96 3.36 -3.63
CA GLY A 35 -9.17 2.64 -2.37
C GLY A 35 -8.87 1.14 -2.44
N LEU A 36 -8.64 0.57 -3.63
CA LEU A 36 -8.35 -0.86 -3.77
C LEU A 36 -7.07 -1.26 -3.04
N ALA A 37 -7.16 -2.31 -2.23
CA ALA A 37 -6.02 -2.96 -1.60
C ALA A 37 -5.63 -4.17 -2.44
N LEU A 38 -4.49 -4.06 -3.12
CA LEU A 38 -4.01 -5.03 -4.09
C LEU A 38 -2.73 -5.71 -3.59
N LYS A 39 -2.66 -7.02 -3.78
CA LYS A 39 -1.44 -7.80 -3.61
C LYS A 39 -1.05 -8.41 -4.95
N MET A 40 0.19 -8.18 -5.37
CA MET A 40 0.74 -8.76 -6.59
C MET A 40 1.87 -9.71 -6.24
N TYR A 41 1.93 -10.84 -6.94
CA TYR A 41 2.99 -11.83 -6.82
C TYR A 41 4.04 -11.73 -7.93
N GLY A 42 3.69 -11.10 -9.07
CA GLY A 42 4.59 -10.84 -10.19
C GLY A 42 5.16 -9.42 -10.20
N ASP A 43 6.25 -9.25 -10.96
CA ASP A 43 6.96 -7.98 -11.13
C ASP A 43 6.54 -7.19 -12.39
N GLU A 44 5.69 -7.77 -13.22
CA GLU A 44 5.24 -7.17 -14.49
C GLU A 44 3.95 -6.36 -14.33
N GLU A 45 3.70 -5.43 -15.26
CA GLU A 45 2.42 -4.73 -15.31
C GLU A 45 1.28 -5.69 -15.70
N LYS A 46 0.13 -5.54 -15.05
CA LYS A 46 -1.06 -6.34 -15.32
C LYS A 46 -2.25 -5.45 -15.62
N THR A 47 -3.14 -5.95 -16.47
CA THR A 47 -4.40 -5.28 -16.79
C THR A 47 -5.54 -6.09 -16.19
N LEU A 48 -6.33 -5.45 -15.33
CA LEU A 48 -7.56 -5.98 -14.78
C LEU A 48 -8.75 -5.42 -15.55
N GLU A 49 -9.86 -6.14 -15.53
CA GLU A 49 -11.05 -5.77 -16.29
C GLU A 49 -12.30 -5.78 -15.41
N ILE A 50 -13.22 -4.87 -15.69
CA ILE A 50 -14.57 -4.85 -15.12
C ILE A 50 -15.51 -4.84 -16.31
N ASP A 51 -16.41 -5.81 -16.38
CA ASP A 51 -17.47 -5.87 -17.39
C ASP A 51 -18.79 -6.28 -16.72
N ILE A 52 -19.66 -5.30 -16.47
CA ILE A 52 -20.92 -5.51 -15.75
C ILE A 52 -22.07 -4.85 -16.50
N THR A 53 -23.17 -5.59 -16.66
CA THR A 53 -24.45 -5.07 -17.16
C THR A 53 -25.44 -4.91 -16.01
N GLY A 54 -26.07 -3.74 -15.92
CA GLY A 54 -27.00 -3.40 -14.85
C GLY A 54 -28.41 -3.97 -15.02
N PRO A 55 -29.26 -3.91 -13.97
CA PRO A 55 -29.03 -3.15 -12.74
C PRO A 55 -28.12 -3.90 -11.76
N ALA A 56 -27.00 -3.29 -11.35
CA ALA A 56 -26.01 -3.92 -10.48
C ALA A 56 -25.23 -2.90 -9.66
N THR A 57 -24.86 -3.28 -8.44
CA THR A 57 -23.86 -2.59 -7.63
C THR A 57 -22.51 -3.23 -7.90
N VAL A 58 -21.57 -2.46 -8.46
CA VAL A 58 -20.22 -2.92 -8.78
C VAL A 58 -19.34 -2.77 -7.55
N THR A 59 -18.71 -3.86 -7.17
CA THR A 59 -17.76 -3.97 -6.06
C THR A 59 -16.39 -4.38 -6.55
N ALA A 60 -15.38 -4.26 -5.69
CA ALA A 60 -14.02 -4.72 -5.97
C ALA A 60 -13.95 -6.24 -6.25
N GLY A 61 -14.89 -7.02 -5.73
CA GLY A 61 -15.01 -8.45 -5.99
C GLY A 61 -15.45 -8.79 -7.42
N ASP A 62 -16.04 -7.83 -8.14
CA ASP A 62 -16.48 -8.01 -9.52
C ASP A 62 -15.37 -7.75 -10.55
N ILE A 63 -14.19 -7.33 -10.09
CA ILE A 63 -13.02 -7.12 -10.94
C ILE A 63 -12.47 -8.49 -11.36
N ILE A 64 -12.34 -8.68 -12.67
CA ILE A 64 -11.71 -9.84 -13.28
C ILE A 64 -10.20 -9.68 -13.12
N VAL A 65 -9.59 -10.58 -12.35
CA VAL A 65 -8.16 -10.62 -12.06
C VAL A 65 -7.52 -11.90 -12.57
N ASP A 66 -6.21 -11.84 -12.83
CA ASP A 66 -5.40 -13.03 -13.10
C ASP A 66 -4.89 -13.67 -11.79
N SER A 67 -4.13 -14.77 -11.90
CA SER A 67 -3.58 -15.47 -10.73
C SER A 67 -2.49 -14.69 -10.00
N ASP A 68 -1.92 -13.66 -10.63
CA ASP A 68 -0.79 -12.91 -10.09
C ASP A 68 -1.25 -11.70 -9.26
N VAL A 69 -2.55 -11.38 -9.28
CA VAL A 69 -3.17 -10.25 -8.60
C VAL A 69 -4.29 -10.72 -7.67
N GLU A 70 -4.23 -10.29 -6.43
CA GLU A 70 -5.25 -10.56 -5.42
C GLU A 70 -5.83 -9.25 -4.88
N ILE A 71 -7.17 -9.15 -4.90
CA ILE A 71 -7.92 -8.04 -4.30
C ILE A 71 -8.34 -8.44 -2.89
N LEU A 72 -7.89 -7.65 -1.91
CA LEU A 72 -8.05 -7.97 -0.49
C LEU A 72 -9.38 -7.44 0.07
N ASN A 73 -9.84 -6.29 -0.41
CA ASN A 73 -11.08 -5.62 0.03
C ASN A 73 -12.22 -5.79 -0.99
N LYS A 74 -12.64 -7.04 -1.22
CA LYS A 74 -13.62 -7.41 -2.27
C LYS A 74 -15.00 -6.76 -2.12
N ASP A 75 -15.38 -6.37 -0.90
CA ASP A 75 -16.65 -5.71 -0.59
C ASP A 75 -16.65 -4.20 -0.89
N MET A 76 -15.51 -3.63 -1.28
CA MET A 76 -15.39 -2.20 -1.53
C MET A 76 -16.27 -1.76 -2.71
N TYR A 77 -17.11 -0.76 -2.47
CA TYR A 77 -17.98 -0.15 -3.48
C TYR A 77 -17.18 0.59 -4.55
N ILE A 78 -17.54 0.40 -5.82
CA ILE A 78 -16.98 1.14 -6.96
C ILE A 78 -18.03 2.08 -7.55
N CYS A 79 -19.14 1.54 -8.05
CA CYS A 79 -20.22 2.33 -8.66
C CYS A 79 -21.54 1.55 -8.74
N ASN A 80 -22.62 2.25 -9.10
CA ASN A 80 -23.92 1.64 -9.39
C ASN A 80 -24.28 1.80 -10.88
N VAL A 81 -24.62 0.68 -11.52
CA VAL A 81 -25.04 0.62 -12.93
C VAL A 81 -26.56 0.45 -12.99
N SER A 82 -27.22 1.29 -13.78
CA SER A 82 -28.67 1.30 -13.97
C SER A 82 -29.14 0.18 -14.89
N GLU A 83 -30.43 -0.15 -14.84
CA GLU A 83 -31.03 -1.15 -15.72
C GLU A 83 -30.83 -0.82 -17.20
N GLY A 84 -30.31 -1.79 -17.96
CA GLY A 84 -30.05 -1.64 -19.40
C GLY A 84 -28.78 -0.85 -19.77
N ALA A 85 -27.96 -0.46 -18.79
CA ALA A 85 -26.63 0.12 -19.01
C ALA A 85 -25.52 -0.91 -18.75
N SER A 86 -24.36 -0.70 -19.36
CA SER A 86 -23.16 -1.50 -19.15
C SER A 86 -22.01 -0.61 -18.69
N PHE A 87 -21.19 -1.14 -17.78
CA PHE A 87 -19.96 -0.51 -17.32
C PHE A 87 -18.80 -1.43 -17.68
N HIS A 88 -17.95 -0.95 -18.59
CA HIS A 88 -16.72 -1.62 -18.98
C HIS A 88 -15.51 -0.72 -18.69
N ALA A 89 -14.53 -1.26 -17.96
CA ALA A 89 -13.32 -0.55 -17.59
C ALA A 89 -12.10 -1.48 -17.53
N ARG A 90 -10.94 -0.95 -17.92
CA ARG A 90 -9.63 -1.59 -17.77
C ARG A 90 -8.76 -0.84 -16.79
N LEU A 91 -8.12 -1.57 -15.87
CA LEU A 91 -7.27 -1.03 -14.81
C LEU A 91 -5.85 -1.56 -14.98
N THR A 92 -4.86 -0.70 -15.15
CA THR A 92 -3.46 -1.12 -15.22
C THR A 92 -2.84 -1.07 -13.83
N VAL A 93 -2.43 -2.22 -13.30
CA VAL A 93 -1.77 -2.36 -12.00
C VAL A 93 -0.29 -2.60 -12.20
N LYS A 94 0.53 -1.98 -11.34
CA LYS A 94 1.98 -2.18 -11.31
C LYS A 94 2.48 -2.41 -9.89
N PRO A 95 3.58 -3.15 -9.71
CA PRO A 95 4.35 -3.11 -8.48
C PRO A 95 5.12 -1.79 -8.38
N GLY A 96 5.28 -1.29 -7.17
CA GLY A 96 5.99 -0.03 -6.93
C GLY A 96 6.24 0.25 -5.45
N ARG A 97 6.78 1.44 -5.17
CA ARG A 97 7.15 1.88 -3.81
C ARG A 97 6.64 3.31 -3.57
N GLY A 98 6.20 3.56 -2.35
CA GLY A 98 5.77 4.90 -1.92
C GLY A 98 4.50 5.37 -2.60
N TYR A 99 4.54 6.60 -3.11
CA TYR A 99 3.43 7.30 -3.75
C TYR A 99 3.93 7.93 -5.04
N VAL A 100 3.17 7.79 -6.11
CA VAL A 100 3.46 8.37 -7.43
C VAL A 100 2.26 9.17 -7.87
N GLN A 101 2.49 10.41 -8.31
CA GLN A 101 1.42 11.29 -8.78
C GLN A 101 0.91 10.86 -10.17
N ALA A 102 -0.36 11.16 -10.47
CA ALA A 102 -0.94 10.89 -11.78
C ALA A 102 -0.12 11.47 -12.95
N ASP A 103 0.48 12.65 -12.77
CA ASP A 103 1.31 13.27 -13.82
C ASP A 103 2.58 12.48 -14.14
N GLU A 104 3.16 11.77 -13.18
CA GLU A 104 4.33 10.91 -13.39
C GLU A 104 3.98 9.59 -14.08
N ASN A 105 2.71 9.18 -14.00
CA ASN A 105 2.19 8.00 -14.71
C ASN A 105 1.87 8.28 -16.19
N LYS A 106 1.87 9.56 -16.62
CA LYS A 106 1.66 9.94 -18.01
C LYS A 106 2.83 9.48 -18.88
N LYS A 107 2.51 8.86 -20.02
CA LYS A 107 3.47 8.56 -21.08
C LYS A 107 3.12 9.36 -22.33
N GLU A 108 4.13 9.75 -23.11
CA GLU A 108 3.93 10.53 -24.34
C GLU A 108 3.10 9.78 -25.40
N ASP A 109 3.15 8.45 -25.38
CA ASP A 109 2.47 7.54 -26.30
C ASP A 109 1.12 7.03 -25.77
N MET A 110 0.61 7.59 -24.67
CA MET A 110 -0.63 7.14 -24.05
C MET A 110 -1.84 7.43 -24.97
N PRO A 111 -2.66 6.40 -25.30
CA PRO A 111 -3.86 6.60 -26.11
C PRO A 111 -4.89 7.52 -25.45
N ILE A 112 -5.69 8.19 -26.28
CA ILE A 112 -6.83 8.98 -25.81
C ILE A 112 -7.80 8.09 -25.03
N GLY A 113 -8.30 8.58 -23.90
CA GLY A 113 -9.24 7.87 -23.01
C GLY A 113 -8.56 7.01 -21.94
N VAL A 114 -7.23 6.90 -21.93
CA VAL A 114 -6.49 6.35 -20.79
C VAL A 114 -6.26 7.47 -19.78
N LEU A 115 -6.75 7.27 -18.57
CA LEU A 115 -6.72 8.22 -17.47
C LEU A 115 -5.64 7.79 -16.46
N PRO A 116 -4.52 8.52 -16.37
CA PRO A 116 -3.52 8.26 -15.35
C PRO A 116 -4.07 8.69 -13.98
N VAL A 117 -3.74 7.93 -12.95
CA VAL A 117 -4.22 8.17 -11.58
C VAL A 117 -3.06 8.11 -10.59
N ASP A 118 -3.22 8.74 -9.43
CA ASP A 118 -2.24 8.61 -8.36
C ASP A 118 -2.14 7.15 -7.88
N SER A 119 -0.90 6.68 -7.76
CA SER A 119 -0.59 5.31 -7.37
C SER A 119 -0.08 5.27 -5.94
N ILE A 120 -0.89 4.69 -5.05
CA ILE A 120 -0.56 4.51 -3.63
C ILE A 120 -0.02 3.09 -3.44
N TYR A 121 1.31 2.91 -3.60
CA TYR A 121 1.95 1.60 -3.45
C TYR A 121 2.23 1.22 -2.00
N THR A 122 2.17 2.20 -1.08
CA THR A 122 2.43 1.97 0.34
C THR A 122 1.29 1.16 0.96
N PRO A 123 1.60 0.00 1.55
CA PRO A 123 0.59 -0.81 2.23
C PRO A 123 0.27 -0.29 3.64
N VAL A 124 1.05 0.69 4.13
CA VAL A 124 0.85 1.35 5.42
C VAL A 124 0.04 2.62 5.20
N ARG A 125 -1.14 2.69 5.83
CA ARG A 125 -2.08 3.82 5.73
C ARG A 125 -1.78 4.91 6.76
N ARG A 126 -1.38 4.50 7.96
CA ARG A 126 -1.12 5.42 9.06
C ARG A 126 -0.09 4.82 10.01
N VAL A 127 0.77 5.68 10.53
CA VAL A 127 1.67 5.38 11.65
C VAL A 127 1.51 6.48 12.69
N ASN A 128 1.46 6.09 13.95
CA ASN A 128 1.51 6.98 15.09
C ASN A 128 2.57 6.47 16.08
N TYR A 129 3.20 7.35 16.82
CA TYR A 129 4.14 6.95 17.86
C TYR A 129 4.13 7.93 19.04
N GLN A 130 4.43 7.39 20.21
CA GLN A 130 4.55 8.15 21.45
C GLN A 130 5.78 7.68 22.20
N VAL A 131 6.55 8.65 22.70
CA VAL A 131 7.71 8.41 23.57
C VAL A 131 7.37 8.91 24.97
N GLU A 132 7.60 8.07 25.97
CA GLU A 132 7.38 8.38 27.38
C GLU A 132 8.58 7.94 28.22
N ASN A 133 8.92 8.71 29.26
CA ASN A 133 9.95 8.31 30.21
C ASN A 133 9.49 7.06 30.96
N THR A 134 10.39 6.09 31.10
CA THR A 134 10.11 4.84 31.79
C THR A 134 11.18 4.51 32.80
N ARG A 135 10.78 3.98 33.95
CA ARG A 135 11.70 3.54 35.00
C ARG A 135 11.95 2.04 34.86
N VAL A 136 13.20 1.66 34.63
CA VAL A 136 13.64 0.26 34.60
C VAL A 136 14.47 -0.02 35.84
N GLY A 137 13.88 -0.74 36.80
CA GLY A 137 14.51 -0.99 38.10
C GLY A 137 14.71 0.30 38.90
N ARG A 138 15.98 0.69 39.14
CA ARG A 138 16.35 1.91 39.88
C ARG A 138 16.62 3.13 39.00
N ARG A 139 16.77 2.94 37.68
CA ARG A 139 17.08 3.99 36.71
C ARG A 139 15.79 4.51 36.05
N ASP A 140 15.66 5.82 35.91
CA ASP A 140 14.48 6.54 35.40
C ASP A 140 14.76 7.39 34.14
N ASP A 141 15.88 7.14 33.50
CA ASP A 141 16.38 7.81 32.29
C ASP A 141 16.15 6.99 31.00
N PHE A 142 15.33 5.94 31.05
CA PHE A 142 14.98 5.17 29.87
C PHE A 142 13.77 5.77 29.14
N ASP A 143 13.74 5.63 27.83
CA ASP A 143 12.60 5.96 26.99
C ASP A 143 11.82 4.70 26.61
N LYS A 144 10.49 4.77 26.71
CA LYS A 144 9.59 3.76 26.14
C LYS A 144 8.93 4.34 24.88
N LEU A 145 9.13 3.64 23.76
CA LEU A 145 8.48 3.94 22.49
C LEU A 145 7.26 3.03 22.31
N THR A 146 6.08 3.63 22.11
CA THR A 146 4.86 2.93 21.70
C THR A 146 4.53 3.35 20.27
N MET A 147 4.36 2.38 19.36
CA MET A 147 4.01 2.64 17.97
C MET A 147 2.68 1.96 17.63
N GLU A 148 1.87 2.65 16.85
CA GLU A 148 0.62 2.15 16.29
C GLU A 148 0.72 2.21 14.77
N ILE A 149 0.54 1.06 14.10
CA ILE A 149 0.71 0.91 12.66
C ILE A 149 -0.58 0.33 12.07
N TRP A 150 -1.18 1.04 11.12
CA TRP A 150 -2.35 0.59 10.38
C TRP A 150 -1.97 0.28 8.94
N THR A 151 -2.17 -0.95 8.52
CA THR A 151 -1.97 -1.42 7.15
C THR A 151 -3.30 -1.62 6.43
N ASP A 152 -3.26 -1.77 5.11
CA ASP A 152 -4.43 -2.06 4.28
C ASP A 152 -4.73 -3.56 4.13
N GLY A 153 -4.03 -4.41 4.89
CA GLY A 153 -4.17 -5.86 4.86
C GLY A 153 -3.25 -6.57 3.85
N SER A 154 -2.55 -5.85 2.96
CA SER A 154 -1.60 -6.47 2.03
C SER A 154 -0.31 -6.96 2.69
N ILE A 155 0.00 -6.41 3.87
CA ILE A 155 1.08 -6.83 4.75
C ILE A 155 0.61 -6.72 6.21
N GLU A 156 1.06 -7.63 7.07
CA GLU A 156 0.80 -7.50 8.50
C GLU A 156 1.63 -6.35 9.10
N PRO A 157 1.12 -5.62 10.12
CA PRO A 157 1.86 -4.52 10.74
C PRO A 157 3.25 -4.92 11.28
N LEU A 158 3.39 -6.13 11.83
CA LEU A 158 4.66 -6.65 12.34
C LEU A 158 5.66 -6.93 11.22
N GLU A 159 5.19 -7.48 10.10
CA GLU A 159 6.00 -7.70 8.91
C GLU A 159 6.44 -6.36 8.29
N ALA A 160 5.54 -5.38 8.21
CA ALA A 160 5.85 -4.03 7.74
C ALA A 160 6.95 -3.37 8.58
N MET A 161 6.86 -3.49 9.91
CA MET A 161 7.88 -3.00 10.84
C MET A 161 9.23 -3.70 10.64
N SER A 162 9.21 -5.02 10.48
CA SER A 162 10.43 -5.81 10.26
C SER A 162 11.10 -5.46 8.93
N LEU A 163 10.30 -5.26 7.87
CA LEU A 163 10.79 -4.82 6.57
C LEU A 163 11.38 -3.41 6.63
N ALA A 164 10.72 -2.49 7.35
CA ALA A 164 11.23 -1.14 7.55
C ALA A 164 12.58 -1.13 8.29
N ALA A 165 12.70 -1.93 9.35
CA ALA A 165 13.96 -2.10 10.08
C ALA A 165 15.08 -2.63 9.17
N LYS A 166 14.79 -3.68 8.38
CA LYS A 166 15.75 -4.22 7.40
C LYS A 166 16.22 -3.16 6.41
N ILE A 167 15.29 -2.42 5.81
CA ILE A 167 15.63 -1.34 4.85
C ILE A 167 16.51 -0.29 5.51
N MET A 168 16.21 0.10 6.76
CA MET A 168 17.00 1.07 7.52
C MET A 168 18.42 0.56 7.78
N THR A 169 18.57 -0.70 8.23
CA THR A 169 19.87 -1.32 8.47
C THR A 169 20.71 -1.37 7.18
N GLU A 170 20.13 -1.78 6.05
CA GLU A 170 20.83 -1.81 4.76
C GLU A 170 21.34 -0.43 4.33
N HIS A 171 20.61 0.65 4.64
CA HIS A 171 21.08 2.02 4.38
C HIS A 171 22.21 2.45 5.33
N LEU A 172 22.15 2.01 6.59
CA LEU A 172 23.19 2.31 7.59
C LEU A 172 24.50 1.54 7.32
N ASP A 173 24.42 0.34 6.75
CA ASP A 173 25.59 -0.50 6.42
C ASP A 173 26.58 0.21 5.48
N ILE A 174 26.11 1.12 4.64
CA ILE A 174 26.97 1.95 3.77
C ILE A 174 27.92 2.80 4.62
N PHE A 175 27.46 3.31 5.77
CA PHE A 175 28.26 4.12 6.69
C PHE A 175 29.18 3.27 7.58
N VAL A 176 28.73 2.08 7.99
CA VAL A 176 29.55 1.16 8.80
C VAL A 176 30.83 0.75 8.07
N ASN A 177 30.76 0.63 6.74
CA ASN A 177 31.90 0.25 5.91
C ASN A 177 32.85 1.40 5.54
N LEU A 178 32.67 2.60 6.10
CA LEU A 178 33.57 3.73 5.81
C LEU A 178 34.95 3.58 6.45
N THR A 179 35.07 2.91 7.60
CA THR A 179 36.36 2.67 8.27
C THR A 179 36.47 1.24 8.81
N ASP A 180 37.68 0.69 8.76
CA ASP A 180 37.98 -0.64 9.31
C ASP A 180 37.83 -0.67 10.84
N GLU A 181 37.99 0.47 11.53
CA GLU A 181 37.80 0.54 12.99
C GLU A 181 36.32 0.40 13.37
N ALA A 182 35.41 1.07 12.65
CA ALA A 182 33.98 0.96 12.90
C ALA A 182 33.43 -0.44 12.57
N LYS A 183 33.96 -1.06 11.52
CA LYS A 183 33.56 -2.40 11.07
C LYS A 183 33.94 -3.52 12.04
N ASN A 184 35.05 -3.36 12.76
CA ASN A 184 35.57 -4.35 13.70
C ASN A 184 35.26 -4.01 15.17
N ALA A 185 34.52 -2.93 15.43
CA ALA A 185 34.12 -2.55 16.78
C ALA A 185 33.06 -3.54 17.30
N GLU A 186 33.37 -4.23 18.40
CA GLU A 186 32.36 -5.00 19.12
C GLU A 186 31.40 -4.05 19.84
N ILE A 187 30.13 -4.09 19.46
CA ILE A 187 29.07 -3.35 20.16
C ILE A 187 28.81 -4.09 21.46
N MET A 188 29.13 -3.46 22.60
CA MET A 188 28.69 -3.94 23.91
C MET A 188 27.17 -3.77 23.99
N VAL A 189 26.42 -4.84 23.75
CA VAL A 189 24.99 -4.87 24.02
C VAL A 189 24.81 -5.17 25.50
N GLU A 190 24.34 -4.21 26.29
CA GLU A 190 23.82 -4.50 27.63
C GLU A 190 22.62 -5.44 27.46
N LYS A 191 22.78 -6.72 27.83
CA LYS A 191 21.66 -7.67 27.84
C LYS A 191 20.65 -7.22 28.89
N GLU A 192 19.38 -7.13 28.51
CA GLU A 192 18.30 -7.04 29.49
C GLU A 192 18.27 -8.34 30.32
N GLU A 193 18.67 -8.25 31.60
CA GLU A 193 18.46 -9.35 32.56
C GLU A 193 16.97 -9.64 32.65
N THR A 194 16.57 -10.82 32.19
CA THR A 194 15.15 -11.19 32.21
C THR A 194 14.75 -11.48 33.67
N GLN A 195 13.52 -11.17 34.09
CA GLN A 195 13.08 -11.44 35.49
C GLN A 195 13.29 -12.90 35.95
N LYS A 196 13.32 -13.85 35.01
CA LYS A 196 13.66 -15.26 35.27
C LYS A 196 15.10 -15.45 35.75
N GLU A 197 16.06 -14.72 35.22
CA GLU A 197 17.47 -14.83 35.58
C GLU A 197 17.72 -14.29 37.00
N LYS A 198 17.04 -13.20 37.38
CA LYS A 198 17.08 -12.66 38.76
C LYS A 198 16.55 -13.60 39.84
N MET A 199 15.64 -14.52 39.50
CA MET A 199 15.11 -15.51 40.44
C MET A 199 16.01 -16.75 40.57
N LEU A 200 16.93 -16.98 39.64
CA LEU A 200 17.86 -18.12 39.66
C LEU A 200 19.17 -17.82 40.41
N GLU A 201 19.47 -16.55 40.65
CA GLU A 201 20.66 -16.11 41.41
C GLU A 201 20.40 -15.82 42.91
N MET A 202 19.16 -15.99 43.39
CA MET A 202 18.79 -15.97 44.81
C MET A 202 18.66 -17.37 45.39
#